data_AF-A0A2J6SVK4-F1
#
_entry.id   AF-A0A2J6SVK4-F1
#
_cell.length_a   1.000
_cell.length_b   1.000
_cell.length_c   1.000
_cell.angle_alpha   90.00
_cell.angle_beta   90.00
_cell.angle_gamma   90.00
#
_symmetry.space_group_name_H-M   'P 1'
#
loop_
_entity.id
_entity.type
_entity.pdbx_description
1 polymer ?
#
loop_
_entity_poly.entity_id
_entity_poly.type
_entity_poly.pdbx_seq_one_letter_code
_entity_poly.pdbx_strand_id
1 'polypeptide(L)'
;RYRYTFVAKGTVTAFEAKLKHEGLVYRHLDEVQGGIIPVYLGNISLIRPFFLDFGVGIVHMLLISWAGKQARKDLVLGMGRDLAAETSGAVTKILDRGVEHRNVRPPNML
;
A
#
# COMPACT_ATOMS: atom_id res chain seq x y z
N ARG A 1 -11.41 -5.01 -24.46
CA ARG A 1 -10.99 -3.71 -23.89
C ARG A 1 -10.77 -3.93 -22.39
N TYR A 2 -9.53 -4.04 -21.93
CA TYR A 2 -9.22 -4.30 -20.52
C TYR A 2 -9.11 -2.97 -19.77
N ARG A 3 -9.72 -2.89 -18.58
CA ARG A 3 -9.62 -1.74 -17.67
C ARG A 3 -8.80 -2.17 -16.47
N TYR A 4 -7.79 -1.39 -16.12
CA TYR A 4 -6.96 -1.62 -14.95
C TYR A 4 -7.19 -0.49 -13.96
N THR A 5 -7.38 -0.86 -12.69
CA THR A 5 -7.53 0.08 -11.58
C THR A 5 -6.33 -0.09 -10.66
N PHE A 6 -5.67 1.02 -10.36
CA PHE A 6 -4.55 1.08 -9.42
C PHE A 6 -4.71 2.32 -8.54
N VAL A 7 -3.93 2.37 -7.46
CA VAL A 7 -3.91 3.49 -6.52
C VAL A 7 -2.54 4.14 -6.58
N ALA A 8 -2.53 5.47 -6.44
CA ALA A 8 -1.31 6.26 -6.35
C ALA A 8 -1.24 6.96 -5.00
N LYS A 9 -0.11 6.81 -4.31
CA LYS A 9 0.22 7.58 -3.11
C LYS A 9 1.20 8.68 -3.50
N GLY A 10 0.75 9.93 -3.46
CA GLY A 10 1.56 11.10 -3.78
C GLY A 10 2.28 11.69 -2.59
N THR A 11 3.41 12.35 -2.84
CA THR A 11 4.14 13.12 -1.82
C THR A 11 4.77 14.39 -2.37
N VAL A 12 5.06 15.32 -1.46
CA VAL A 12 5.80 16.57 -1.71
C VAL A 12 7.31 16.33 -1.66
N THR A 13 8.11 17.26 -2.19
CA THR A 13 9.58 17.15 -2.28
C THR A 13 10.24 16.78 -0.95
N ALA A 14 9.78 17.36 0.16
CA ALA A 14 10.34 17.12 1.49
C ALA A 14 10.27 15.65 1.95
N PHE A 15 9.37 14.84 1.39
CA PHE A 15 9.15 13.45 1.79
C PHE A 15 9.40 12.45 0.65
N GLU A 16 9.96 12.88 -0.48
CA GLU A 16 10.26 12.02 -1.63
C GLU A 16 11.16 10.83 -1.24
N ALA A 17 12.20 11.08 -0.45
CA ALA A 17 13.11 10.02 0.01
C ALA A 17 12.39 8.93 0.82
N LYS A 18 11.42 9.31 1.66
CA LYS A 18 10.61 8.35 2.43
C LYS A 18 9.73 7.50 1.51
N LEU A 19 9.11 8.12 0.49
CA LEU A 19 8.25 7.41 -0.45
C LEU A 19 9.06 6.50 -1.40
N LYS A 20 10.30 6.87 -1.75
CA LYS A 20 11.22 5.98 -2.47
C LYS A 20 11.64 4.78 -1.61
N HIS A 21 11.92 5.01 -0.33
CA HIS A 21 12.22 3.92 0.59
C HIS A 21 11.05 2.94 0.74
N GLU A 22 9.81 3.45 0.82
CA GLU A 22 8.61 2.60 0.79
C GLU A 22 8.55 1.73 -0.48
N GLY A 23 8.86 2.28 -1.64
CA GLY A 23 8.97 1.50 -2.89
C GLY A 23 10.05 0.41 -2.84
N LEU A 24 11.17 0.64 -2.14
CA LEU A 24 12.19 -0.39 -1.93
C LEU A 24 11.69 -1.51 -1.01
N VAL A 25 10.92 -1.18 0.03
CA VAL A 25 10.29 -2.18 0.91
C VAL A 25 9.32 -3.05 0.11
N TYR A 26 8.48 -2.46 -0.74
CA TYR A 26 7.60 -3.23 -1.62
C TYR A 26 8.38 -4.17 -2.55
N ARG A 27 9.47 -3.68 -3.16
CA ARG A 27 10.33 -4.51 -4.02
C ARG A 27 10.99 -5.66 -3.27
N HIS A 28 11.38 -5.44 -2.01
CA HIS A 28 11.93 -6.48 -1.15
C HIS A 28 10.91 -7.57 -0.81
N LEU A 29 9.62 -7.21 -0.80
CA LEU A 29 8.50 -8.11 -0.50
C LEU A 29 7.84 -8.70 -1.76
N ASP A 30 8.56 -8.79 -2.88
CA ASP A 30 7.99 -9.16 -4.19
C ASP A 30 7.19 -10.48 -4.16
N GLU A 31 7.70 -11.49 -3.45
CA GLU A 31 7.10 -12.82 -3.35
C GLU A 31 5.71 -12.85 -2.69
N VAL A 32 5.35 -11.84 -1.89
CA VAL A 32 4.08 -11.79 -1.16
C VAL A 32 3.08 -10.80 -1.74
N GLN A 33 3.45 -10.14 -2.84
CA GLN A 33 2.61 -9.19 -3.54
C GLN A 33 1.41 -9.87 -4.20
N GLY A 34 0.26 -9.19 -4.19
CA GLY A 34 -0.99 -9.71 -4.76
C GLY A 34 -1.74 -10.69 -3.86
N GLY A 35 -1.11 -11.14 -2.77
CA GLY A 35 -1.75 -11.94 -1.72
C GLY A 35 -1.85 -11.18 -0.40
N ILE A 36 -0.69 -10.87 0.19
CA ILE A 36 -0.60 -10.27 1.53
C ILE A 36 -0.54 -8.76 1.46
N ILE A 37 0.16 -8.24 0.46
CA ILE A 37 0.31 -6.80 0.22
C ILE A 37 -0.11 -6.48 -1.22
N PRO A 38 -0.52 -5.23 -1.51
CA PRO A 38 -0.78 -4.78 -2.87
C PRO A 38 0.42 -4.97 -3.79
N VAL A 39 0.17 -5.22 -5.08
CA VAL A 39 1.23 -5.35 -6.09
C VAL A 39 1.82 -3.98 -6.37
N TYR A 40 3.12 -3.85 -6.17
CA TYR A 40 3.89 -2.66 -6.50
C TYR A 40 4.09 -2.52 -8.01
N LEU A 41 3.71 -1.36 -8.53
CA LEU A 41 3.76 -1.03 -9.95
C LEU A 41 4.88 -0.05 -10.28
N GLY A 42 5.53 0.52 -9.26
CA GLY A 42 6.67 1.42 -9.45
C GLY A 42 6.52 2.77 -8.74
N ASN A 43 7.58 3.56 -8.86
CA ASN A 43 7.64 4.94 -8.43
C ASN A 43 7.75 5.83 -9.68
N ILE A 44 7.04 6.95 -9.70
CA ILE A 44 7.13 7.94 -10.78
C ILE A 44 7.45 9.31 -10.20
N SER A 45 8.38 10.01 -10.84
CA SER A 45 8.60 11.45 -10.60
C SER A 45 7.81 12.25 -11.61
N LEU A 46 7.14 13.28 -11.15
CA LEU A 46 6.33 14.15 -11.99
C LEU A 46 7.19 15.29 -12.53
N ILE A 47 7.14 15.51 -13.84
CA ILE A 47 7.85 16.63 -14.49
C ILE A 47 7.30 17.98 -14.00
N ARG A 48 6.00 18.03 -13.71
CA ARG A 48 5.32 19.19 -13.13
C ARG A 48 4.59 18.76 -11.86
N PRO A 49 4.64 19.53 -10.77
CA PRO A 49 3.90 19.17 -9.57
C PRO A 49 2.40 19.06 -9.85
N PHE A 50 1.78 18.01 -9.34
CA PHE A 50 0.35 17.85 -9.34
C PHE A 50 -0.21 18.49 -8.07
N PHE A 51 -0.96 19.57 -8.22
CA PHE A 51 -1.55 20.28 -7.08
C PHE A 51 -2.91 19.69 -6.78
N LEU A 52 -3.00 18.97 -5.66
CA LEU A 52 -4.28 18.74 -4.99
C LEU A 52 -4.61 20.03 -4.23
N ASP A 53 -5.89 20.37 -4.11
CA ASP A 53 -6.36 21.64 -3.53
C ASP A 53 -5.58 22.07 -2.27
N PHE A 54 -5.43 23.39 -2.07
CA PHE A 54 -4.61 24.04 -1.02
C PHE A 54 -3.10 24.13 -1.26
N GLY A 55 -2.63 24.03 -2.52
CA GLY A 55 -1.24 24.41 -2.89
C GLY A 55 -0.18 23.37 -2.55
N VAL A 56 -0.57 22.15 -2.20
CA VAL A 56 0.35 21.05 -1.92
C VAL A 56 0.77 20.40 -3.24
N GLY A 57 1.97 20.74 -3.72
CA GLY A 57 2.54 20.21 -4.96
C GLY A 57 3.07 18.79 -4.78
N ILE A 58 2.33 17.80 -5.26
CA ILE A 58 2.80 16.41 -5.35
C ILE A 58 3.84 16.33 -6.45
N VAL A 59 5.05 15.85 -6.14
CA VAL A 59 6.16 15.75 -7.10
C VAL A 59 6.57 14.31 -7.38
N HIS A 60 6.19 13.38 -6.50
CA HIS A 60 6.53 11.97 -6.62
C HIS A 60 5.35 11.10 -6.19
N MET A 61 5.16 9.97 -6.88
CA MET A 61 4.06 9.04 -6.59
C MET A 61 4.56 7.59 -6.54
N LEU A 62 4.01 6.82 -5.60
CA LEU A 62 4.13 5.37 -5.50
C LEU A 62 2.86 4.75 -6.08
N LEU A 63 3.00 3.83 -7.03
CA LEU A 63 1.89 3.15 -7.70
C LEU A 63 1.77 1.72 -7.19
N ILE A 64 0.56 1.32 -6.80
CA ILE A 64 0.26 -0.04 -6.33
C ILE A 64 -1.10 -0.50 -6.87
N SER A 65 -1.33 -1.81 -6.97
CA SER A 65 -2.62 -2.37 -7.38
C SER A 65 -3.74 -1.95 -6.42
N TRP A 66 -4.95 -1.86 -6.95
CA TRP A 66 -6.13 -1.75 -6.10
C TRP A 66 -6.38 -3.09 -5.38
N ALA A 67 -6.34 -3.09 -4.05
CA ALA A 67 -6.44 -4.30 -3.23
C ALA A 67 -7.82 -4.47 -2.56
N GLY A 68 -8.83 -3.69 -2.94
CA GLY A 68 -10.17 -3.80 -2.38
C GLY A 68 -10.59 -2.56 -1.57
N LYS A 69 -11.63 -2.76 -0.74
CA LYS A 69 -12.13 -1.77 0.21
C LYS A 69 -11.74 -2.21 1.60
N GLN A 70 -11.58 -1.25 2.51
CA GLN A 70 -11.25 -1.50 3.91
C GLN A 70 -12.00 -2.70 4.51
N ALA A 71 -11.24 -3.64 5.09
CA ALA A 71 -11.78 -4.80 5.77
C ALA A 71 -12.61 -4.36 6.98
N ARG A 72 -13.91 -4.69 6.99
CA ARG A 72 -14.79 -4.44 8.13
C ARG A 72 -15.03 -5.74 8.89
N LYS A 73 -14.87 -5.68 10.21
CA LYS A 73 -14.86 -6.86 11.08
C LYS A 73 -16.15 -7.68 11.00
N ASP A 74 -17.29 -7.01 10.93
CA ASP A 74 -18.63 -7.58 10.74
C ASP A 74 -18.78 -8.34 9.43
N LEU A 75 -18.29 -7.76 8.32
CA LEU A 75 -18.32 -8.40 7.01
C LEU A 75 -17.39 -9.62 6.95
N VAL A 76 -16.19 -9.52 7.54
CA VAL A 76 -15.21 -10.61 7.53
C VAL A 76 -15.67 -11.79 8.39
N LEU A 77 -16.26 -11.51 9.56
CA LEU A 77 -16.90 -12.53 10.40
C LEU A 77 -18.08 -13.20 9.67
N GLY A 78 -18.90 -12.43 8.94
CA GLY A 78 -19.99 -12.96 8.12
C GLY A 78 -19.53 -13.88 6.98
N MET A 79 -18.27 -13.76 6.55
CA MET A 79 -17.62 -14.66 5.58
C MET A 79 -16.97 -15.90 6.22
N GLY A 80 -17.14 -16.10 7.53
CA GLY A 80 -16.53 -17.21 8.28
C GLY A 80 -15.01 -17.07 8.45
N ARG A 81 -14.48 -15.86 8.31
CA ARG A 81 -13.05 -15.55 8.44
C ARG A 81 -12.80 -14.72 9.69
N ASP A 82 -11.62 -14.89 10.27
CA ASP A 82 -11.18 -14.08 11.39
C ASP A 82 -10.15 -13.05 10.90
N LEU A 83 -10.59 -11.80 10.83
CA LEU A 83 -9.75 -10.66 10.43
C LEU A 83 -8.51 -10.54 11.31
N ALA A 84 -8.59 -10.84 12.61
CA ALA A 84 -7.45 -10.74 13.52
C ALA A 84 -6.42 -11.82 13.25
N ALA A 85 -6.86 -13.06 13.00
CA ALA A 85 -5.99 -14.17 12.63
C ALA A 85 -5.31 -13.93 11.27
N GLU A 86 -6.05 -13.49 10.26
CA GLU A 86 -5.50 -13.17 8.93
C GLU A 86 -4.48 -12.03 8.99
N THR A 87 -4.79 -10.97 9.74
CA THR A 87 -3.87 -9.84 9.96
C THR A 87 -2.59 -10.30 10.66
N SER A 88 -2.72 -11.14 11.70
CA SER A 88 -1.55 -11.64 12.44
C SER A 88 -0.68 -12.51 11.54
N GLY A 89 -1.27 -13.40 10.75
CA GLY A 89 -0.53 -14.22 9.77
C GLY A 89 0.18 -13.39 8.69
N ALA A 90 -0.47 -12.32 8.22
CA ALA A 90 0.15 -11.37 7.29
C ALA A 90 1.36 -10.66 7.92
N VAL A 91 1.22 -10.14 9.14
CA VAL A 91 2.29 -9.45 9.87
C VAL A 91 3.48 -10.39 10.10
N THR A 92 3.23 -11.63 10.54
CA THR A 92 4.31 -12.62 10.74
C THR A 92 5.06 -12.89 9.44
N LYS A 93 4.35 -13.10 8.31
CA LYS A 93 4.99 -13.38 7.01
C LYS A 93 5.81 -12.20 6.46
N ILE A 94 5.43 -10.96 6.82
CA ILE A 94 6.20 -9.75 6.49
C ILE A 94 7.43 -9.65 7.41
N LEU A 95 7.25 -9.95 8.70
CA LEU A 95 8.33 -9.97 9.69
C LEU A 95 9.39 -11.03 9.39
N ASP A 96 8.99 -12.23 8.95
CA ASP A 96 9.89 -13.30 8.52
C ASP A 96 10.79 -12.89 7.34
N ARG A 97 10.37 -11.85 6.57
CA ARG A 97 11.17 -11.25 5.49
C ARG A 97 12.00 -10.06 5.93
N GLY A 98 12.10 -9.83 7.25
CA GLY A 98 12.88 -8.75 7.85
C GLY A 98 12.22 -7.38 7.76
N VAL A 99 10.94 -7.30 7.39
CA VAL A 99 10.20 -6.04 7.33
C VAL A 99 9.22 -5.95 8.50
N GLU A 100 9.25 -4.84 9.21
CA GLU A 100 8.26 -4.55 10.26
C GLU A 100 7.25 -3.54 9.72
N HIS A 101 5.97 -3.91 9.60
CA HIS A 101 4.95 -3.03 8.99
C HIS A 101 4.75 -1.73 9.77
N ARG A 102 5.00 -1.72 11.11
CA ARG A 102 4.96 -0.56 12.04
C ARG A 102 3.67 0.28 12.07
N ASN A 103 2.68 -0.02 11.23
CA ASN A 103 1.44 0.74 11.11
C ASN A 103 0.23 -0.15 10.78
N VAL A 104 0.10 -1.28 11.47
CA VAL A 104 -1.09 -2.16 11.39
C VAL A 104 -2.26 -1.44 12.04
N ARG A 105 -3.19 -0.92 11.22
CA ARG A 105 -4.39 -0.21 11.68
C ARG A 105 -5.54 -0.47 10.72
N PRO A 106 -6.81 -0.35 11.16
CA PRO A 106 -7.97 -0.62 10.32
C PRO A 106 -7.97 0.02 8.93
N PRO A 107 -7.51 1.28 8.73
CA PRO A 107 -7.47 1.89 7.39
C PRO A 107 -6.47 1.24 6.42
N ASN A 108 -5.49 0.51 6.95
CA ASN A 108 -4.45 -0.17 6.18
C ASN A 108 -4.76 -1.67 6.02
N MET A 109 -5.93 -2.13 6.48
CA MET A 109 -6.43 -3.48 6.27
C MET A 109 -7.51 -3.43 5.19
N LEU A 110 -7.26 -4.12 4.08
CA LEU A 110 -8.09 -4.12 2.87
C LEU A 110 -8.66 -5.52 2.61
#